data_AF-A0A371QQ02-F1
#
_entry.id   AF-A0A371QQ02-F1
#
_cell.length_a   1.000
_cell.length_b   1.000
_cell.length_c   1.000
_cell.angle_alpha   90.00
_cell.angle_beta   90.00
_cell.angle_gamma   90.00
#
_symmetry.space_group_name_H-M   'P 1'
#
loop_
_entity.id
_entity.type
_entity.pdbx_description
1 polymer ?
#
loop_
_entity_poly.entity_id
_entity_poly.type
_entity_poly.pdbx_seq_one_letter_code
_entity_poly.pdbx_strand_id
1 'polypeptide(L)'
;MTLIINEKSTKTDLAPSGLQPAVCVDCRDLGIIETKFGDKQMVLLVFELAATNEHGDRYLLQKRYTKSLHEKSNLRKDLERWRGQPFKKETLSRGFNIQKVVGVPAMIYVEHRKTDRGTWAHVESLLPAPDLQLEPSGRYERASESLQES
;
A
#
# COMPACT_ATOMS: atom_id res chain seq x y z
N MET A 1 -24.39 28.57 -14.55
CA MET A 1 -24.54 27.38 -15.43
C MET A 1 -23.34 26.50 -15.19
N THR A 2 -23.55 25.28 -14.72
CA THR A 2 -22.47 24.37 -14.31
C THR A 2 -22.42 23.21 -15.29
N LEU A 3 -21.27 23.03 -15.95
CA LEU A 3 -21.04 21.92 -16.87
C LEU A 3 -20.55 20.72 -16.04
N ILE A 4 -21.36 19.66 -15.95
CA ILE A 4 -20.95 18.41 -15.30
C ILE A 4 -20.66 17.38 -16.40
N ILE A 5 -19.40 16.96 -16.49
CA ILE A 5 -18.97 15.87 -17.37
C ILE A 5 -19.04 14.57 -16.57
N ASN A 6 -19.79 13.58 -17.07
CA ASN A 6 -19.85 12.24 -16.50
C ASN A 6 -19.09 11.26 -17.42
N GLU A 7 -18.10 10.56 -16.87
CA GLU A 7 -17.45 9.42 -17.54
C GLU A 7 -18.26 8.15 -17.24
N LYS A 8 -18.57 7.34 -18.27
CA LYS A 8 -19.14 6.00 -18.07
C LYS A 8 -18.04 5.07 -17.54
N SER A 9 -18.11 4.74 -16.25
CA SER A 9 -17.25 3.70 -15.66
C SER A 9 -17.84 2.33 -15.95
N THR A 10 -17.16 1.53 -16.76
CA THR A 10 -17.44 0.09 -16.88
C THR A 10 -17.22 -0.55 -15.50
N LYS A 11 -18.24 -1.20 -14.95
CA LYS A 11 -18.15 -1.95 -13.69
C LYS A 11 -17.17 -3.11 -13.87
N THR A 12 -15.93 -2.86 -13.51
CA THR A 12 -14.93 -3.87 -13.21
C THR A 12 -14.83 -3.91 -11.70
N ASP A 13 -14.77 -5.09 -11.06
CA ASP A 13 -14.61 -5.27 -9.61
C ASP A 13 -13.23 -4.76 -9.15
N LEU A 14 -13.05 -3.44 -9.23
CA LEU A 14 -11.85 -2.71 -8.86
C LEU A 14 -12.13 -2.02 -7.54
N ALA A 15 -11.10 -2.01 -6.68
CA ALA A 15 -11.14 -1.25 -5.44
C ALA A 15 -11.61 0.19 -5.71
N PRO A 16 -12.46 0.77 -4.85
CA PRO A 16 -12.96 2.12 -5.05
C PRO A 16 -11.80 3.11 -5.15
N SER A 17 -11.85 4.00 -6.15
CA SER A 17 -10.86 5.06 -6.31
C SER A 17 -11.09 6.19 -5.31
N GLY A 18 -10.07 7.04 -5.15
CA GLY A 18 -10.08 8.15 -4.20
C GLY A 18 -9.53 7.75 -2.83
N LEU A 19 -9.97 8.45 -1.79
CA LEU A 19 -9.46 8.27 -0.45
C LEU A 19 -10.21 7.14 0.26
N GLN A 20 -9.51 6.03 0.53
CA GLN A 20 -10.10 4.83 1.09
C GLN A 20 -9.49 4.49 2.46
N PRO A 21 -10.32 4.15 3.45
CA PRO A 21 -9.84 3.59 4.71
C PRO A 21 -9.29 2.18 4.48
N ALA A 22 -8.09 1.91 4.97
CA ALA A 22 -7.44 0.61 4.89
C ALA A 22 -6.63 0.31 6.16
N VAL A 23 -6.24 -0.94 6.33
CA VAL A 23 -5.37 -1.40 7.41
C VAL A 23 -4.20 -2.16 6.80
N CYS A 24 -2.99 -1.89 7.28
CA CYS A 24 -1.85 -2.66 6.83
C CYS A 24 -1.92 -4.06 7.44
N VAL A 25 -2.06 -5.08 6.60
CA VAL A 25 -2.19 -6.48 7.05
C VAL A 25 -0.87 -7.22 7.01
N ASP A 26 0.07 -6.79 6.15
CA ASP A 26 1.34 -7.49 5.99
C ASP A 26 2.43 -6.57 5.45
N CYS A 27 3.67 -6.89 5.84
CA CYS A 27 4.87 -6.28 5.31
C CYS A 27 5.88 -7.39 4.98
N ARG A 28 6.22 -7.54 3.70
CA ARG A 28 7.18 -8.55 3.23
C ARG A 28 8.45 -7.89 2.72
N ASP A 29 9.59 -8.48 3.05
CA ASP A 29 10.85 -8.18 2.36
C ASP A 29 10.90 -9.04 1.10
N LEU A 30 11.01 -8.41 -0.07
CA LEU A 30 11.10 -9.12 -1.35
C LEU A 30 12.56 -9.45 -1.72
N GLY A 31 13.52 -9.14 -0.85
CA GLY A 31 14.93 -9.27 -1.17
C GLY A 31 15.34 -8.40 -2.36
N ILE A 32 16.32 -8.89 -3.13
CA ILE A 32 16.88 -8.22 -4.29
C ILE A 32 16.04 -8.57 -5.51
N ILE A 33 15.41 -7.58 -6.13
CA ILE A 33 14.65 -7.73 -7.37
C ILE A 33 15.41 -7.02 -8.49
N GLU A 34 15.60 -7.73 -9.61
CA GLU A 34 16.15 -7.13 -10.82
C GLU A 34 15.14 -6.18 -11.45
N THR A 35 15.53 -4.92 -11.60
CA THR A 35 14.72 -3.91 -12.30
C THR A 35 15.42 -3.47 -13.57
N LYS A 36 14.70 -2.76 -14.45
CA LYS A 36 15.28 -2.09 -15.62
C LYS A 36 16.45 -1.14 -15.29
N PHE A 37 16.64 -0.79 -14.01
CA PHE A 37 17.66 0.12 -13.52
C PHE A 37 18.68 -0.57 -12.59
N GLY A 38 18.80 -1.90 -12.68
CA GLY A 38 19.68 -2.72 -11.84
C GLY A 38 18.97 -3.43 -10.69
N ASP A 39 19.74 -4.18 -9.93
CA ASP A 39 19.32 -4.85 -8.71
C ASP A 39 18.90 -3.85 -7.64
N LYS A 40 17.71 -4.04 -7.07
CA LYS A 40 17.18 -3.19 -6.00
C LYS A 40 16.57 -4.04 -4.91
N GLN A 41 16.97 -3.78 -3.68
CA GLN A 41 16.27 -4.34 -2.53
C GLN A 41 14.87 -3.76 -2.44
N MET A 42 13.85 -4.60 -2.39
CA MET A 42 12.45 -4.19 -2.35
C MET A 42 11.71 -4.74 -1.13
N VAL A 43 10.71 -4.00 -0.70
CA VAL A 43 9.73 -4.41 0.31
C VAL A 43 8.32 -4.22 -0.24
N LEU A 44 7.40 -5.06 0.18
CA LEU A 44 5.99 -5.02 -0.18
C LEU A 44 5.18 -4.70 1.08
N LEU A 45 4.36 -3.66 1.01
CA LEU A 45 3.32 -3.41 2.00
C LEU A 45 1.98 -3.84 1.42
N VAL A 46 1.22 -4.60 2.20
CA VAL A 46 -0.12 -5.07 1.85
C VAL A 46 -1.13 -4.37 2.76
N PHE A 47 -2.15 -3.81 2.14
CA PHE A 47 -3.23 -3.07 2.77
C PHE A 47 -4.56 -3.71 2.42
N GLU A 48 -5.41 -3.87 3.42
CA GLU A 48 -6.78 -4.34 3.26
C GLU A 48 -7.73 -3.15 3.43
N LEU A 49 -8.58 -2.89 2.45
CA LEU A 49 -9.54 -1.79 2.48
C LEU A 49 -10.75 -2.15 3.34
N ALA A 50 -11.40 -1.14 3.93
CA ALA A 50 -12.71 -1.34 4.56
C ALA A 50 -13.79 -1.67 3.52
N ALA A 51 -13.60 -1.25 2.27
CA ALA A 51 -14.49 -1.55 1.16
C ALA A 51 -14.44 -3.05 0.80
N THR A 52 -15.61 -3.63 0.63
CA THR A 52 -15.80 -5.03 0.22
C THR A 52 -16.30 -5.10 -1.22
N ASN A 53 -15.94 -6.18 -1.92
CA ASN A 53 -16.49 -6.53 -3.22
C ASN A 53 -17.90 -7.12 -3.09
N GLU A 54 -18.50 -7.48 -4.24
CA GLU A 54 -19.83 -8.10 -4.31
C GLU A 54 -19.89 -9.48 -3.61
N HIS A 55 -18.75 -10.10 -3.34
CA HIS A 55 -18.62 -11.37 -2.62
C HIS A 55 -18.45 -11.20 -1.09
N GLY A 56 -18.36 -9.96 -0.60
CA GLY A 56 -18.14 -9.65 0.81
C GLY A 56 -16.68 -9.78 1.27
N ASP A 57 -15.75 -9.93 0.34
CA ASP A 57 -14.31 -9.92 0.61
C ASP A 57 -13.76 -8.50 0.50
N ARG A 58 -12.83 -8.15 1.38
CA ARG A 58 -12.20 -6.83 1.38
C ARG A 58 -11.18 -6.74 0.25
N TYR A 59 -11.10 -5.58 -0.39
CA TYR A 59 -10.07 -5.36 -1.41
C TYR A 59 -8.69 -5.35 -0.78
N LEU A 60 -7.76 -6.09 -1.38
CA LEU A 60 -6.35 -6.10 -1.01
C LEU A 60 -5.56 -5.27 -2.02
N LEU A 61 -4.89 -4.22 -1.54
CA LEU A 61 -3.97 -3.43 -2.33
C LEU A 61 -2.55 -3.61 -1.81
N GLN A 62 -1.61 -3.65 -2.73
CA GLN A 62 -0.20 -3.85 -2.42
C GLN A 62 0.64 -2.75 -3.05
N LYS A 63 1.64 -2.27 -2.31
CA LYS A 63 2.57 -1.26 -2.79
C LYS A 63 4.00 -1.71 -2.56
N ARG A 64 4.76 -1.77 -3.66
CA ARG A 64 6.18 -2.10 -3.64
C ARG A 64 7.00 -0.84 -3.41
N TYR A 65 8.02 -0.96 -2.59
CA TYR A 65 8.94 0.10 -2.24
C TYR A 65 10.37 -0.39 -2.34
N THR A 66 11.29 0.50 -2.65
CA THR A 66 12.72 0.23 -2.45
C THR A 66 13.02 0.25 -0.96
N LYS A 67 13.76 -0.75 -0.47
CA LYS A 67 14.25 -0.87 0.92
C LYS A 67 15.31 0.18 1.21
N SER A 68 14.91 1.43 1.33
CA SER A 68 15.80 2.56 1.57
C SER A 68 15.11 3.63 2.39
N LEU A 69 15.76 4.05 3.48
CA LEU A 69 15.33 5.15 4.34
C LEU A 69 16.02 6.48 4.01
N HIS A 70 16.59 6.60 2.80
CA HIS A 70 17.15 7.84 2.31
C HIS A 70 16.08 8.94 2.22
N GLU A 71 16.46 10.21 2.38
CA GLU A 71 15.53 11.37 2.36
C GLU A 71 14.68 11.47 1.08
N LYS A 72 15.21 10.96 -0.04
CA LYS A 72 14.52 10.97 -1.34
C LYS A 72 13.66 9.72 -1.58
N SER A 73 13.74 8.71 -0.71
CA SER A 73 13.05 7.45 -0.89
C SER A 73 11.55 7.59 -0.66
N ASN A 74 10.74 7.04 -1.57
CA ASN A 74 9.28 7.06 -1.46
C ASN A 74 8.80 6.34 -0.19
N LEU A 75 9.49 5.26 0.22
CA LEU A 75 9.20 4.53 1.45
C LEU A 75 9.23 5.47 2.66
N ARG A 76 10.31 6.25 2.80
CA ARG A 76 10.47 7.19 3.90
C ARG A 76 9.37 8.25 3.88
N LYS A 77 9.12 8.87 2.72
CA LYS A 77 8.10 9.93 2.57
C LYS A 77 6.71 9.43 2.95
N ASP A 78 6.33 8.25 2.47
CA ASP A 78 5.04 7.65 2.77
C ASP A 78 4.93 7.25 4.25
N LEU A 79 5.98 6.71 4.86
CA LEU A 79 6.00 6.39 6.30
C LEU A 79 5.91 7.64 7.19
N GLU A 80 6.61 8.74 6.83
CA GLU A 80 6.53 10.01 7.56
C GLU A 80 5.14 10.62 7.48
N ARG A 81 4.52 10.57 6.29
CA ARG A 81 3.13 10.99 6.07
C ARG A 81 2.17 10.14 6.88
N TRP A 82 2.26 8.82 6.75
CA TRP A 82 1.36 7.88 7.43
C TRP A 82 1.46 7.97 8.96
N ARG A 83 2.67 8.19 9.50
CA ARG A 83 2.85 8.40 10.94
C ARG A 83 2.49 9.82 11.40
N GLY A 84 2.36 10.77 10.49
CA GLY A 84 2.23 12.20 10.81
C GLY A 84 3.43 12.79 11.55
N GLN A 85 4.56 12.09 11.57
CA GLN A 85 5.76 12.48 12.32
C GLN A 85 7.04 12.21 11.50
N PRO A 86 7.90 13.22 11.31
CA PRO A 86 9.15 13.05 10.59
C PRO A 86 10.10 12.09 11.32
N PHE A 87 10.94 11.37 10.56
CA PHE A 87 11.95 10.51 11.17
C PHE A 87 13.07 11.34 11.79
N LYS A 88 13.34 11.09 13.08
CA LYS A 88 14.52 11.65 13.74
C LYS A 88 15.78 10.97 13.18
N LYS A 89 16.87 11.73 13.05
CA LYS A 89 18.17 11.22 12.57
C LYS A 89 18.64 9.99 13.36
N GLU A 90 18.44 9.97 14.67
CA GLU A 90 18.79 8.83 15.52
C GLU A 90 18.02 7.54 15.16
N THR A 91 16.73 7.64 14.84
CA THR A 91 15.93 6.48 14.42
C THR A 91 16.32 5.99 13.03
N LEU A 92 16.74 6.90 12.13
CA LEU A 92 17.25 6.53 10.81
C LEU A 92 18.58 5.77 10.94
N SER A 93 19.45 6.17 11.85
CA SER A 93 20.74 5.50 12.12
C SER A 93 20.58 4.12 12.75
N ARG A 94 19.59 3.94 13.63
CA ARG A 94 19.29 2.62 14.26
C ARG A 94 18.52 1.66 13.35
N GLY A 95 17.95 2.17 12.26
CA GLY A 95 17.01 1.43 11.42
C GLY A 95 15.59 1.46 11.99
N PHE A 96 14.61 1.51 11.10
CA PHE A 96 13.20 1.45 11.47
C PHE A 96 12.64 0.06 11.21
N ASN A 97 12.03 -0.56 12.22
CA ASN A 97 11.34 -1.83 12.02
C ASN A 97 9.98 -1.57 11.36
N ILE A 98 9.90 -1.88 10.06
CA ILE A 98 8.69 -1.69 9.25
C ILE A 98 7.55 -2.59 9.74
N GLN A 99 7.83 -3.75 10.38
CA GLN A 99 6.76 -4.61 10.91
C GLN A 99 5.90 -3.92 11.96
N LYS A 100 6.38 -2.85 12.60
CA LYS A 100 5.58 -2.04 13.54
C LYS A 100 4.38 -1.34 12.90
N VAL A 101 4.34 -1.25 11.57
CA VAL A 101 3.23 -0.64 10.84
C VAL A 101 2.14 -1.65 10.49
N VAL A 102 2.39 -2.95 10.68
CA VAL A 102 1.38 -4.00 10.48
C VAL A 102 0.33 -3.87 11.59
N GLY A 103 -0.94 -3.95 11.21
CA GLY A 103 -2.09 -3.70 12.08
C GLY A 103 -2.45 -2.22 12.24
N VAL A 104 -1.66 -1.30 11.68
CA VAL A 104 -1.95 0.14 11.78
C VAL A 104 -2.94 0.55 10.68
N PRO A 105 -4.02 1.28 11.01
CA PRO A 105 -4.93 1.84 10.01
C PRO A 105 -4.27 2.98 9.23
N ALA A 106 -4.60 3.08 7.95
CA ALA A 106 -4.07 4.05 7.01
C ALA A 106 -5.20 4.55 6.09
N MET A 107 -5.16 5.82 5.73
CA MET A 107 -5.98 6.34 4.64
C MET A 107 -5.14 6.27 3.37
N ILE A 108 -5.56 5.44 2.41
CA ILE A 108 -4.83 5.24 1.16
C ILE A 108 -5.52 5.98 0.03
N TYR A 109 -4.75 6.69 -0.78
CA TYR A 109 -5.27 7.30 -2.00
C TYR A 109 -5.10 6.33 -3.16
N VAL A 110 -6.22 5.81 -3.65
CA VAL A 110 -6.30 4.83 -4.73
C VAL A 110 -6.58 5.54 -6.05
N GLU A 111 -5.67 5.41 -7.00
CA GLU A 111 -5.81 5.92 -8.37
C GLU A 111 -6.05 4.75 -9.33
N HIS A 112 -7.04 4.88 -10.21
CA HIS A 112 -7.23 3.90 -11.29
C HIS A 112 -6.30 4.22 -12.45
N ARG A 113 -5.25 3.42 -12.63
CA ARG A 113 -4.35 3.56 -13.78
C ARG A 113 -4.81 2.68 -14.91
N LYS A 114 -5.02 3.30 -16.07
CA LYS A 114 -5.31 2.63 -17.34
C LYS A 114 -3.98 2.25 -17.99
N THR A 115 -3.76 0.97 -18.23
CA THR A 115 -2.67 0.45 -19.08
C THR A 115 -3.26 -0.29 -20.28
N ASP A 116 -2.43 -0.58 -21.27
CA ASP A 116 -2.81 -1.37 -22.46
C ASP A 116 -3.42 -2.73 -22.10
N ARG A 117 -3.02 -3.28 -20.94
CA ARG A 117 -3.52 -4.56 -20.38
C ARG A 117 -4.76 -4.45 -19.49
N GLY A 118 -5.31 -3.25 -19.28
CA GLY A 118 -6.50 -3.03 -18.45
C GLY A 118 -6.36 -1.92 -17.41
N THR A 119 -7.44 -1.68 -16.66
CA THR A 119 -7.46 -0.70 -15.55
C THR A 119 -7.17 -1.42 -14.24
N TRP A 120 -6.26 -0.88 -13.43
CA TRP A 120 -5.92 -1.45 -12.13
C TRP A 120 -5.84 -0.36 -11.05
N ALA A 121 -6.09 -0.76 -9.80
CA ALA A 121 -6.02 0.12 -8.65
C ALA A 121 -4.57 0.30 -8.19
N HIS A 122 -4.05 1.52 -8.32
CA HIS A 122 -2.73 1.92 -7.86
C HIS A 122 -2.82 2.68 -6.53
N VAL A 123 -1.96 2.33 -5.57
CA VAL A 123 -1.85 3.09 -4.32
C VAL A 123 -0.86 4.23 -4.53
N GLU A 124 -1.36 5.45 -4.65
CA GLU A 124 -0.52 6.61 -4.95
C GLU A 124 0.14 7.17 -3.66
N SER A 125 -0.64 7.35 -2.59
CA SER A 125 -0.16 7.96 -1.34
C SER A 125 -0.80 7.34 -0.09
N LEU A 126 -0.06 7.36 1.02
CA LEU A 126 -0.52 6.93 2.34
C LEU A 126 -0.68 8.14 3.26
N LEU A 127 -1.79 8.20 4.01
CA LEU A 127 -2.16 9.26 4.93
C LEU A 127 -2.49 8.68 6.32
N PRO A 128 -2.30 9.48 7.40
CA PRO A 128 -2.61 9.05 8.75
C PRO A 128 -4.13 8.92 8.93
N ALA A 129 -4.55 7.88 9.67
CA ALA A 129 -5.95 7.60 9.97
C ALA A 129 -6.16 7.38 11.48
N PRO A 130 -5.90 8.39 12.34
CA PRO A 130 -5.86 8.21 13.79
C PRO A 130 -7.21 7.82 14.40
N ASP A 131 -8.32 8.20 13.76
CA ASP A 131 -9.69 7.93 14.23
C ASP A 131 -10.29 6.66 13.60
N LEU A 132 -9.59 6.03 12.66
CA LEU A 132 -10.09 4.87 11.93
C LEU A 132 -9.87 3.60 12.75
N GLN A 133 -10.92 3.09 13.37
CA GLN A 133 -10.93 1.76 13.98
C GLN A 133 -11.25 0.69 12.93
N LEU A 134 -10.28 0.40 12.05
CA LEU A 134 -10.38 -0.70 11.10
C LEU A 134 -9.47 -1.84 11.53
N GLU A 135 -10.07 -2.90 12.05
CA GLU A 135 -9.35 -4.13 12.37
C GLU A 135 -9.14 -4.97 11.11
N PRO A 136 -7.99 -5.65 10.96
CA PRO A 136 -7.76 -6.57 9.86
C PRO A 136 -8.79 -7.70 9.94
N SER A 137 -9.36 -8.08 8.79
CA SER A 137 -10.43 -9.09 8.74
C SER A 137 -10.01 -10.48 9.23
N GLY A 138 -8.70 -10.71 9.38
CA GLY A 138 -8.13 -12.02 9.69
C GLY A 138 -8.23 -13.03 8.55
N ARG A 139 -8.86 -12.67 7.42
CA ARG A 139 -8.94 -13.51 6.21
C ARG A 139 -7.68 -13.45 5.36
N TYR A 140 -6.76 -12.53 5.65
CA TYR A 140 -5.48 -12.47 4.98
C TYR A 140 -4.63 -13.66 5.41
N GLU A 141 -4.63 -14.72 4.61
CA GLU A 141 -3.68 -15.81 4.76
C GLU A 141 -2.37 -15.39 4.09
N ARG A 142 -1.33 -15.20 4.91
CA ARG A 142 0.02 -15.03 4.38
C ARG A 142 0.34 -16.31 3.61
N ALA A 143 0.35 -16.24 2.28
CA ALA A 143 0.92 -17.30 1.46
C ALA A 143 2.30 -17.65 2.04
N SER A 144 2.39 -18.84 2.65
CA SER A 144 3.59 -19.35 3.27
C SER A 144 4.72 -19.26 2.24
N GLU A 145 5.88 -18.79 2.68
CA GLU A 145 7.14 -19.01 1.96
C GLU A 145 7.42 -20.52 1.90
N SER A 146 6.70 -21.22 1.03
CA SER A 146 6.98 -22.59 0.66
C SER A 146 7.74 -22.55 -0.66
N LEU A 147 9.03 -22.90 -0.57
CA LEU A 147 10.00 -23.20 -1.62
C LEU A 147 10.51 -22.02 -2.48
N GLN A 148 11.73 -21.59 -2.17
CA GLN A 148 12.83 -21.69 -3.13
C GLN A 148 14.18 -21.78 -2.39
N GLU A 149 14.38 -22.90 -1.68
CA GLU A 149 15.70 -23.54 -1.67
C GLU A 149 15.85 -24.25 -3.01
N SER A 150 16.70 -23.72 -3.90
CA SER A 150 17.29 -24.43 -5.05
C SER A 150 18.53 -23.67 -5.50
#